data_AF-A0A1H9HBX3-F1
#
_entry.id   AF-A0A1H9HBX3-F1
#
_cell.length_a   1.000
_cell.length_b   1.000
_cell.length_c   1.000
_cell.angle_alpha   90.00
_cell.angle_beta   90.00
_cell.angle_gamma   90.00
#
_symmetry.space_group_name_H-M   'P 1'
#
loop_
_entity.id
_entity.type
_entity.pdbx_description
1 polymer ?
#
loop_
_entity_poly.entity_id
_entity_poly.type
_entity_poly.pdbx_seq_one_letter_code
_entity_poly.pdbx_strand_id
1 'polypeptide(L)'
;MNNKTEKRELTTKQIEIRETEEGKRFLIGYAVMWEKKSHVMGYWSKFREQFKKGAFTETLVNDDQRFLFSHDTSKVLGRTKNNTLILEEDNIGLRFELELPDTTLGDDTYKSIKRGDIDGVSFGFQKILDEYEEFEDDVPLRTVTKAKLIEVSAVAFPAYPDSAVSARGFDPYKEHVEDRKRSEKRKRLYLQTLI
;
A
#
# COMPACT_ATOMS: atom_id res chain seq x y z
N MET A 1 -10.54 11.70 -12.27
CA MET A 1 -9.80 10.49 -11.87
C MET A 1 -10.56 9.87 -10.71
N ASN A 2 -10.79 8.55 -10.73
CA ASN A 2 -11.46 7.84 -9.64
C ASN A 2 -10.51 7.80 -8.44
N ASN A 3 -10.80 8.56 -7.37
CA ASN A 3 -10.01 8.54 -6.13
C ASN A 3 -10.40 7.32 -5.26
N LYS A 4 -10.34 6.11 -5.84
CA LYS A 4 -10.63 4.89 -5.09
C LYS A 4 -9.42 4.50 -4.25
N THR A 5 -9.66 4.23 -2.98
CA THR A 5 -8.64 3.68 -2.08
C THR A 5 -8.42 2.21 -2.39
N GLU A 6 -7.17 1.89 -2.72
CA GLU A 6 -6.63 0.57 -2.91
C GLU A 6 -5.96 0.12 -1.60
N LYS A 7 -6.10 -1.14 -1.23
CA LYS A 7 -5.35 -1.75 -0.10
C LYS A 7 -4.42 -2.82 -0.64
N ARG A 8 -3.23 -2.90 -0.07
CA ARG A 8 -2.19 -3.84 -0.47
C ARG A 8 -1.49 -4.39 0.74
N GLU A 9 -1.19 -5.66 0.62
CA GLU A 9 -0.53 -6.43 1.64
C GLU A 9 0.73 -6.96 0.99
N LEU A 10 1.88 -6.47 1.46
CA LEU A 10 3.17 -7.04 1.09
C LEU A 10 3.64 -7.82 2.30
N THR A 11 3.91 -9.11 2.12
CA THR A 11 4.55 -9.91 3.16
C THR A 11 6.00 -9.42 3.32
N THR A 12 6.17 -8.38 4.12
CA THR A 12 7.47 -7.99 4.67
C THR A 12 7.68 -8.87 5.89
N LYS A 13 8.41 -9.97 5.70
CA LYS A 13 8.54 -11.08 6.65
C LYS A 13 9.13 -10.71 8.03
N GLN A 14 9.42 -9.44 8.32
CA GLN A 14 10.11 -9.04 9.55
C GLN A 14 9.56 -7.70 10.04
N ILE A 15 8.56 -7.76 10.92
CA ILE A 15 8.33 -6.69 11.90
C ILE A 15 9.35 -6.89 13.01
N GLU A 16 10.22 -5.91 13.20
CA GLU A 16 11.17 -5.87 14.30
C GLU A 16 10.53 -5.18 15.51
N ILE A 17 10.76 -5.75 16.69
CA ILE A 17 10.32 -5.16 17.96
C ILE A 17 11.54 -4.64 18.71
N ARG A 18 11.48 -3.38 19.14
CA ARG A 18 12.47 -2.77 20.02
C ARG A 18 11.80 -2.25 21.28
N GLU A 19 12.44 -2.45 22.42
CA GLU A 19 12.00 -1.91 23.71
C GLU A 19 13.13 -1.09 24.32
N THR A 20 12.83 0.10 24.84
CA THR A 20 13.81 0.98 25.50
C THR A 20 13.86 0.70 26.99
N GLU A 21 14.92 1.18 27.66
CA GLU A 21 15.05 1.11 29.13
C GLU A 21 13.90 1.83 29.87
N GLU A 22 13.31 2.83 29.23
CA GLU A 22 12.14 3.58 29.72
C GLU A 22 10.80 2.86 29.48
N GLY A 23 10.83 1.64 28.92
CA GLY A 23 9.63 0.82 28.67
C GLY A 23 8.86 1.22 27.40
N LYS A 24 9.39 2.11 26.56
CA LYS A 24 8.77 2.45 25.28
C LYS A 24 8.98 1.30 24.29
N ARG A 25 7.93 0.97 23.55
CA ARG A 25 7.92 -0.16 22.62
C ARG A 25 7.74 0.34 21.19
N PHE A 26 8.57 -0.18 20.30
CA PHE A 26 8.60 0.22 18.90
C PHE A 26 8.37 -0.98 17.99
N LEU A 27 7.57 -0.76 16.94
CA LEU A 27 7.48 -1.65 15.79
C LEU A 27 8.17 -1.00 14.60
N ILE A 28 9.09 -1.74 13.99
CA ILE A 28 9.89 -1.27 12.86
C ILE A 28 9.74 -2.27 11.72
N GLY A 29 9.65 -1.77 10.49
CA GLY A 29 9.60 -2.64 9.33
C GLY A 29 9.42 -1.85 8.04
N TYR A 30 9.09 -2.58 6.98
CA TYR A 30 8.78 -1.99 5.68
C TYR A 30 7.31 -2.22 5.35
N ALA A 31 6.59 -1.16 5.00
CA ALA A 31 5.23 -1.27 4.46
C ALA A 31 5.25 -1.63 2.97
N VAL A 32 6.26 -1.14 2.24
CA VAL A 32 6.44 -1.36 0.81
C VAL A 32 7.91 -1.64 0.53
N MET A 33 8.20 -2.54 -0.41
CA MET A 33 9.55 -2.75 -0.96
C MET A 33 9.57 -2.30 -2.42
N TRP A 34 10.57 -1.52 -2.82
CA TRP A 34 10.66 -0.98 -4.18
C TRP A 34 10.96 -2.05 -5.21
N GLU A 35 10.37 -1.91 -6.40
CA GLU A 35 10.61 -2.79 -7.57
C GLU A 35 10.33 -4.29 -7.30
N LYS A 36 9.75 -4.63 -6.15
CA LYS A 36 9.36 -5.98 -5.81
C LYS A 36 8.01 -6.28 -6.44
N LYS A 37 8.02 -7.10 -7.48
CA LYS A 37 6.80 -7.56 -8.15
C LYS A 37 5.93 -8.34 -7.17
N SER A 38 4.65 -8.02 -7.15
CA SER A 38 3.63 -8.79 -6.45
C SER A 38 3.47 -10.17 -7.10
N HIS A 39 2.75 -11.05 -6.41
CA HIS A 39 2.14 -12.20 -7.08
C HIS A 39 1.14 -11.73 -8.15
N VAL A 40 0.68 -12.66 -8.98
CA VAL A 40 -0.34 -12.33 -9.99
C VAL A 40 -1.65 -12.01 -9.26
N MET A 41 -2.12 -10.79 -9.42
CA MET A 41 -3.34 -10.27 -8.81
C MET A 41 -4.42 -10.09 -9.89
N GLY A 42 -5.65 -9.80 -9.45
CA GLY A 42 -6.78 -9.52 -10.33
C GLY A 42 -7.63 -10.76 -10.61
N TYR A 43 -8.95 -10.61 -10.48
CA TYR A 43 -9.90 -11.71 -10.66
C TYR A 43 -10.31 -11.89 -12.13
N TRP A 44 -10.63 -10.78 -12.81
CA TRP A 44 -11.06 -10.81 -14.21
C TRP A 44 -9.90 -10.60 -15.18
N SER A 45 -8.96 -9.71 -14.81
CA SER A 45 -7.76 -9.48 -15.57
C SER A 45 -6.55 -9.57 -14.67
N LYS A 46 -5.65 -10.49 -15.02
CA LYS A 46 -4.44 -10.76 -14.25
C LYS A 46 -3.41 -9.67 -14.49
N PHE A 47 -2.73 -9.22 -13.45
CA PHE A 47 -1.59 -8.32 -13.54
C PHE A 47 -0.63 -8.54 -12.37
N ARG A 48 0.63 -8.12 -12.51
CA ARG A 48 1.55 -7.95 -11.39
C ARG A 48 1.66 -6.47 -11.06
N GLU A 49 1.99 -6.13 -9.83
CA GLU A 49 2.16 -4.76 -9.37
C GLU A 49 3.54 -4.58 -8.74
N GLN A 50 4.13 -3.41 -8.94
CA GLN A 50 5.28 -2.95 -8.20
C GLN A 50 5.18 -1.45 -7.92
N PHE A 51 5.95 -0.98 -6.94
CA PHE A 51 6.04 0.43 -6.58
C PHE A 51 7.43 0.95 -6.90
N LYS A 52 7.47 2.08 -7.60
CA LYS A 52 8.72 2.77 -7.90
C LYS A 52 9.22 3.50 -6.65
N LYS A 53 10.54 3.54 -6.45
CA LYS A 53 11.13 4.42 -5.44
C LYS A 53 10.68 5.87 -5.69
N GLY A 54 10.22 6.54 -4.65
CA GLY A 54 9.69 7.90 -4.75
C GLY A 54 8.17 7.97 -4.96
N ALA A 55 7.48 6.83 -5.04
CA ALA A 55 6.04 6.81 -5.28
C ALA A 55 5.23 7.50 -4.19
N PHE A 56 5.74 7.59 -2.95
CA PHE A 56 5.05 8.20 -1.82
C PHE A 56 5.70 9.50 -1.32
N THR A 57 6.79 9.98 -1.94
CA THR A 57 7.54 11.17 -1.46
C THR A 57 6.62 12.38 -1.17
N GLU A 58 5.67 12.67 -2.06
CA GLU A 58 4.78 13.83 -1.91
C GLU A 58 3.77 13.68 -0.77
N THR A 59 3.22 12.49 -0.56
CA THR A 59 2.20 12.26 0.47
C THR A 59 2.82 12.22 1.86
N LEU A 60 4.07 11.76 2.00
CA LEU A 60 4.77 11.75 3.28
C LEU A 60 5.03 13.16 3.84
N VAL A 61 5.13 14.16 2.97
CA VAL A 61 5.32 15.57 3.37
C VAL A 61 4.00 16.29 3.65
N ASN A 62 2.97 16.00 2.86
CA ASN A 62 1.76 16.84 2.81
C ASN A 62 0.57 16.29 3.60
N ASP A 63 0.57 15.00 3.91
CA ASP A 63 -0.57 14.32 4.51
C ASP A 63 -0.23 13.78 5.92
N ASP A 64 -1.28 13.41 6.66
CA ASP A 64 -1.17 12.78 7.97
C ASP A 64 -1.66 11.34 7.89
N GLN A 65 -0.70 10.41 7.90
CA GLN A 65 -0.94 8.97 7.85
C GLN A 65 -1.10 8.41 9.26
N ARG A 66 -1.90 7.35 9.35
CA ARG A 66 -2.14 6.61 10.59
C ARG A 66 -1.56 5.22 10.47
N PHE A 67 -1.05 4.72 11.58
CA PHE A 67 -0.83 3.30 11.76
C PHE A 67 -2.05 2.71 12.47
N LEU A 68 -2.70 1.71 11.87
CA LEU A 68 -3.92 1.10 12.36
C LEU A 68 -3.69 -0.38 12.71
N PHE A 69 -4.68 -0.95 13.38
CA PHE A 69 -4.81 -2.39 13.52
C PHE A 69 -5.88 -2.89 12.54
N SER A 70 -5.53 -3.84 11.67
CA SER A 70 -6.45 -4.48 10.72
C SER A 70 -7.25 -3.51 9.83
N HIS A 71 -6.64 -2.39 9.42
CA HIS A 71 -7.28 -1.31 8.66
C HIS A 71 -8.53 -0.69 9.30
N ASP A 72 -8.74 -0.91 10.60
CA ASP A 72 -9.88 -0.40 11.32
C ASP A 72 -9.57 1.03 11.79
N THR A 73 -10.28 2.01 11.23
CA THR A 73 -10.08 3.42 11.56
C THR A 73 -10.46 3.77 13.00
N SER A 74 -11.14 2.87 13.72
CA SER A 74 -11.39 3.00 15.16
C SER A 74 -10.23 2.50 16.03
N LYS A 75 -9.26 1.78 15.45
CA LYS A 75 -8.12 1.15 16.14
C LYS A 75 -6.80 1.78 15.71
N VAL A 76 -6.61 3.04 16.11
CA VAL A 76 -5.40 3.81 15.80
C VAL A 76 -4.29 3.48 16.80
N LEU A 77 -3.12 3.13 16.29
CA LEU A 77 -1.91 2.88 17.08
C LEU A 77 -0.97 4.08 17.07
N GLY A 78 -0.91 4.84 15.97
CA GLY A 78 -0.06 6.03 15.88
C GLY A 78 -0.31 6.84 14.63
N ARG A 79 0.37 7.98 14.48
CA ARG A 79 0.26 8.84 13.30
C ARG A 79 1.48 9.73 13.10
N THR A 80 1.65 10.24 11.88
CA THR A 80 2.81 11.06 11.52
C THR A 80 2.76 12.45 12.16
N LYS A 81 1.57 13.08 12.27
CA LYS A 81 1.45 14.47 12.76
C LYS A 81 1.99 14.71 14.18
N ASN A 82 1.99 13.71 15.05
CA ASN A 82 2.51 13.82 16.43
C ASN A 82 3.76 12.96 16.66
N ASN A 83 4.44 12.54 15.58
CA ASN A 83 5.69 11.79 15.60
C ASN A 83 5.65 10.44 16.33
N THR A 84 4.46 9.87 16.60
CA THR A 84 4.39 8.48 17.12
C THR A 84 4.55 7.45 15.99
N LEU A 85 4.35 7.87 14.74
CA LEU A 85 4.71 7.11 13.55
C LEU A 85 5.70 7.93 12.71
N ILE A 86 6.84 7.33 12.40
CA ILE A 86 7.79 7.84 11.42
C ILE A 86 7.67 6.99 10.16
N LEU A 87 7.54 7.64 8.99
CA LEU A 87 7.50 7.00 7.68
C LEU A 87 8.58 7.62 6.80
N GLU A 88 9.44 6.78 6.23
CA GLU A 88 10.60 7.22 5.45
C GLU A 88 10.78 6.33 4.23
N GLU A 89 11.08 6.93 3.07
CA GLU A 89 11.54 6.18 1.91
C GLU A 89 13.06 6.05 1.95
N ASP A 90 13.56 4.82 1.85
CA ASP A 90 14.99 4.55 1.71
C ASP A 90 15.30 3.79 0.41
N ASN A 91 16.48 3.19 0.28
CA ASN A 91 16.87 2.43 -0.91
C ASN A 91 16.16 1.07 -1.01
N ILE A 92 15.56 0.57 0.06
CA ILE A 92 14.89 -0.73 0.14
C ILE A 92 13.38 -0.56 -0.07
N GLY A 93 12.77 0.42 0.59
CA GLY A 93 11.32 0.51 0.68
C GLY A 93 10.79 1.73 1.42
N LEU A 94 9.48 1.69 1.69
CA LEU A 94 8.81 2.58 2.62
C LEU A 94 8.95 1.98 4.02
N ARG A 95 9.91 2.47 4.78
CA ARG A 95 10.17 2.11 6.17
C ARG A 95 9.15 2.79 7.09
N PHE A 96 8.73 2.08 8.13
CA PHE A 96 7.99 2.65 9.24
C PHE A 96 8.69 2.39 10.57
N GLU A 97 8.52 3.31 11.51
CA GLU A 97 8.85 3.15 12.92
C GLU A 97 7.69 3.71 13.74
N LEU A 98 7.06 2.84 14.53
CA LEU A 98 5.87 3.16 15.31
C LEU A 98 6.18 3.01 16.80
N GLU A 99 6.07 4.09 17.57
CA GLU A 99 5.97 4.03 19.02
C GLU A 99 4.56 3.55 19.40
N LEU A 100 4.47 2.37 20.01
CA LEU A 100 3.17 1.82 20.43
C LEU A 100 2.61 2.61 21.60
N PRO A 101 1.29 2.89 21.59
CA PRO A 101 0.66 3.66 22.65
C PRO A 101 0.50 2.80 23.90
N ASP A 102 0.70 3.41 25.08
CA ASP A 102 0.43 2.79 26.37
C ASP A 102 -1.09 2.69 26.61
N THR A 103 -1.71 1.73 25.93
CA THR A 103 -3.14 1.44 25.92
C THR A 103 -3.35 -0.05 25.77
N THR A 104 -4.55 -0.54 26.10
CA THR A 104 -4.90 -1.96 25.90
C THR A 104 -4.65 -2.41 24.46
N LEU A 105 -5.02 -1.61 23.46
CA LEU A 105 -4.81 -1.95 22.05
C LEU A 105 -3.30 -2.03 21.71
N GLY A 106 -2.49 -1.10 22.20
CA GLY A 106 -1.03 -1.11 21.98
C GLY A 106 -0.36 -2.31 22.64
N ASP A 107 -0.75 -2.62 23.88
CA ASP A 107 -0.29 -3.78 24.63
C ASP A 107 -0.63 -5.11 23.94
N ASP A 108 -1.89 -5.26 23.53
CA ASP A 108 -2.37 -6.46 22.86
C ASP A 108 -1.69 -6.64 21.50
N THR A 109 -1.49 -5.54 20.77
CA THR A 109 -0.75 -5.55 19.50
C THR A 109 0.70 -5.98 19.72
N TYR A 110 1.41 -5.39 20.69
CA TYR A 110 2.79 -5.77 21.03
C TYR A 110 2.89 -7.25 21.38
N LYS A 111 2.04 -7.75 22.28
CA LYS A 111 2.08 -9.14 22.73
C LYS A 111 1.77 -10.11 21.59
N SER A 112 0.79 -9.78 20.74
CA SER A 112 0.42 -10.61 19.59
C SER A 112 1.55 -10.70 18.57
N ILE A 113 2.23 -9.59 18.27
CA ILE A 113 3.38 -9.60 17.36
C ILE A 113 4.56 -10.33 17.99
N LYS A 114 4.86 -10.07 19.27
CA LYS A 114 5.96 -10.72 20.00
C LYS A 114 5.78 -12.24 20.09
N ARG A 115 4.54 -12.71 20.22
CA ARG A 115 4.20 -14.14 20.23
C ARG A 115 4.19 -14.75 18.82
N GLY A 116 4.14 -13.93 17.78
CA GLY A 116 4.06 -14.36 16.38
C GLY A 116 2.65 -14.63 15.88
N ASP A 117 1.60 -14.17 16.59
CA ASP A 117 0.21 -14.28 16.11
C ASP A 117 -0.09 -13.28 14.99
N ILE A 118 0.69 -12.19 14.93
CA ILE A 118 0.58 -11.12 13.94
C ILE A 118 1.99 -10.84 13.42
N ASP A 119 2.20 -11.06 12.13
CA ASP A 119 3.48 -10.84 11.45
C ASP A 119 3.32 -10.05 10.14
N GLY A 120 2.10 -9.68 9.77
CA GLY A 120 1.78 -9.01 8.53
C GLY A 120 1.73 -7.49 8.64
N VAL A 121 2.16 -6.82 7.58
CA VAL A 121 1.98 -5.37 7.36
C VAL A 121 1.19 -5.15 6.08
N SER A 122 0.27 -4.21 6.15
CA SER A 122 -0.57 -3.77 5.04
C SER A 122 -0.53 -2.26 4.91
N PHE A 123 -0.93 -1.74 3.75
CA PHE A 123 -1.07 -0.31 3.52
C PHE A 123 -2.25 0.00 2.60
N GLY A 124 -2.90 1.12 2.89
CA GLY A 124 -3.95 1.70 2.08
C GLY A 124 -3.41 2.90 1.31
N PHE A 125 -3.63 2.94 0.00
CA PHE A 125 -3.18 4.04 -0.85
C PHE A 125 -4.21 4.39 -1.93
N GLN A 126 -4.03 5.54 -2.57
CA GLN A 126 -4.76 5.93 -3.78
C GLN A 126 -3.76 6.17 -4.90
N LYS A 127 -3.93 5.49 -6.04
CA LYS A 127 -3.09 5.73 -7.22
C LYS A 127 -3.24 7.18 -7.71
N ILE A 128 -2.13 7.83 -8.03
CA ILE A 128 -2.11 9.12 -8.72
C ILE A 128 -1.57 8.93 -10.13
N LEU A 129 -0.47 8.19 -10.28
CA LEU A 129 0.14 7.85 -11.56
C LEU A 129 0.62 6.41 -11.55
N ASP A 130 0.27 5.68 -12.60
CA ASP A 130 0.74 4.33 -12.88
C ASP A 130 0.98 4.12 -14.37
N GLU A 131 1.85 3.15 -14.67
CA GLU A 131 2.20 2.72 -16.01
C GLU A 131 1.99 1.21 -16.11
N TYR A 132 1.64 0.73 -17.30
CA TYR A 132 1.48 -0.69 -17.58
C TYR A 132 2.44 -1.10 -18.68
N GLU A 133 3.21 -2.15 -18.42
CA GLU A 133 4.08 -2.81 -19.39
C GLU A 133 3.47 -4.17 -19.74
N GLU A 134 3.18 -4.39 -21.02
CA GLU A 134 2.66 -5.66 -21.54
C GLU A 134 3.86 -6.56 -21.89
N PHE A 135 3.90 -7.79 -21.34
CA PHE A 135 4.94 -8.80 -21.61
C PHE A 135 4.38 -9.92 -22.47
N GLU A 136 5.27 -10.68 -23.14
CA GLU A 136 4.89 -11.86 -23.94
C GLU A 136 4.18 -12.96 -23.11
N ASP A 137 4.43 -13.01 -21.79
CA ASP A 137 3.83 -13.98 -20.85
C ASP A 137 2.37 -13.65 -20.42
N ASP A 138 1.71 -12.71 -21.10
CA ASP A 138 0.27 -12.38 -20.98
C ASP A 138 -0.18 -11.84 -19.60
N VAL A 139 0.75 -11.53 -18.69
CA VAL A 139 0.48 -10.86 -17.41
C VAL A 139 1.18 -9.50 -17.37
N PRO A 140 0.46 -8.39 -17.60
CA PRO A 140 1.03 -7.05 -17.58
C PRO A 140 1.57 -6.67 -16.20
N LEU A 141 2.64 -5.86 -16.18
CA LEU A 141 3.18 -5.26 -14.96
C LEU A 141 2.65 -3.84 -14.82
N ARG A 142 1.95 -3.59 -13.72
CA ARG A 142 1.60 -2.26 -13.25
C ARG A 142 2.74 -1.70 -12.41
N THR A 143 3.30 -0.57 -12.80
CA THR A 143 4.26 0.19 -12.00
C THR A 143 3.58 1.43 -11.45
N VAL A 144 3.35 1.49 -10.14
CA VAL A 144 2.84 2.69 -9.46
C VAL A 144 4.00 3.65 -9.26
N THR A 145 3.96 4.80 -9.94
CA THR A 145 5.02 5.81 -9.92
C THR A 145 4.69 6.99 -9.01
N LYS A 146 3.40 7.20 -8.71
CA LYS A 146 2.94 8.19 -7.73
C LYS A 146 1.65 7.73 -7.05
N ALA A 147 1.62 7.82 -5.73
CA ALA A 147 0.48 7.42 -4.92
C ALA A 147 0.32 8.32 -3.68
N LYS A 148 -0.93 8.46 -3.23
CA LYS A 148 -1.26 9.02 -1.93
C LYS A 148 -1.38 7.90 -0.91
N LEU A 149 -0.58 7.93 0.14
CA LEU A 149 -0.61 6.96 1.23
C LEU A 149 -1.66 7.40 2.24
N ILE A 150 -2.56 6.50 2.59
CA ILE A 150 -3.66 6.77 3.51
C ILE A 150 -3.31 6.26 4.90
N GLU A 151 -2.89 5.00 4.99
CA GLU A 151 -2.57 4.34 6.26
C GLU A 151 -1.64 3.13 6.06
N VAL A 152 -1.01 2.73 7.16
CA VAL A 152 -0.29 1.46 7.30
C VAL A 152 -0.98 0.68 8.42
N SER A 153 -1.01 -0.64 8.34
CA SER A 153 -1.69 -1.48 9.32
C SER A 153 -0.90 -2.72 9.69
N ALA A 154 -0.95 -3.11 10.97
CA ALA A 154 -0.64 -4.47 11.39
C ALA A 154 -1.84 -5.38 11.05
N VAL A 155 -1.58 -6.52 10.41
CA VAL A 155 -2.63 -7.46 9.96
C VAL A 155 -2.27 -8.90 10.32
N ALA A 156 -3.26 -9.67 10.79
CA ALA A 156 -3.07 -11.07 11.16
C ALA A 156 -2.92 -12.01 9.96
N PHE A 157 -3.58 -11.69 8.85
CA PHE A 157 -3.53 -12.48 7.62
C PHE A 157 -3.02 -11.58 6.50
N PRO A 158 -1.69 -11.49 6.27
CA PRO A 158 -1.19 -10.88 5.05
C PRO A 158 -1.78 -11.64 3.87
N ALA A 159 -2.35 -10.91 2.92
CA ALA A 159 -3.31 -11.47 2.00
C ALA A 159 -2.71 -12.60 1.19
N TYR A 160 -3.46 -13.71 1.11
CA TYR A 160 -3.12 -14.80 0.21
C TYR A 160 -2.97 -14.25 -1.22
N PRO A 161 -1.88 -14.60 -1.93
CA PRO A 161 -1.53 -13.99 -3.21
C PRO A 161 -2.57 -14.21 -4.33
N ASP A 162 -3.47 -15.18 -4.19
CA ASP A 162 -4.32 -15.63 -5.29
C ASP A 162 -5.68 -14.92 -5.40
N SER A 163 -6.11 -14.11 -4.43
CA SER A 163 -7.47 -13.53 -4.52
C SER A 163 -7.75 -12.19 -3.83
N ALA A 164 -6.81 -11.61 -3.09
CA ALA A 164 -7.11 -10.44 -2.26
C ALA A 164 -6.88 -9.10 -2.97
N VAL A 165 -7.53 -8.90 -4.12
CA VAL A 165 -7.91 -7.53 -4.52
C VAL A 165 -9.13 -7.16 -3.67
N SER A 166 -8.91 -6.90 -2.37
CA SER A 166 -9.99 -6.48 -1.45
C SER A 166 -10.33 -4.99 -1.64
N ALA A 167 -10.61 -4.61 -2.87
CA ALA A 167 -11.49 -3.50 -3.17
C ALA A 167 -12.67 -4.12 -3.91
N ARG A 168 -13.75 -4.43 -3.19
CA ARG A 168 -15.03 -4.97 -3.68
C ARG A 168 -15.31 -4.54 -5.15
N GLY A 169 -15.00 -5.41 -6.12
CA GLY A 169 -15.29 -5.21 -7.54
C GLY A 169 -14.42 -4.20 -8.32
N PHE A 170 -13.28 -3.75 -7.78
CA PHE A 170 -12.35 -2.87 -8.49
C PHE A 170 -11.21 -3.68 -9.14
N ASP A 171 -11.16 -3.67 -10.47
CA ASP A 171 -10.07 -4.24 -11.27
C ASP A 171 -9.29 -3.09 -11.92
N PRO A 172 -8.08 -2.76 -11.42
CA PRO A 172 -7.34 -1.60 -11.88
C PRO A 172 -6.85 -1.74 -13.33
N TYR A 173 -6.60 -2.96 -13.80
CA TYR A 173 -6.21 -3.20 -15.18
C TYR A 173 -7.40 -3.03 -16.12
N LYS A 174 -8.58 -3.55 -15.75
CA LYS A 174 -9.80 -3.31 -16.51
C LYS A 174 -10.10 -1.82 -16.68
N GLU A 175 -9.98 -1.03 -15.61
CA GLU A 175 -10.15 0.43 -15.67
C GLU A 175 -9.13 1.07 -16.62
N HIS A 176 -7.86 0.64 -16.57
CA HIS A 176 -6.82 1.13 -17.49
C HIS A 176 -7.15 0.85 -18.97
N VAL A 177 -7.59 -0.37 -19.29
CA VAL A 177 -7.99 -0.75 -20.66
C VAL A 177 -9.19 0.07 -21.14
N GLU A 178 -10.18 0.30 -20.27
CA GLU A 178 -11.36 1.12 -20.60
C GLU A 178 -10.98 2.60 -20.83
N ASP A 179 -10.10 3.17 -20.00
CA ASP A 179 -9.62 4.53 -20.13
C ASP A 179 -8.78 4.74 -21.41
N ARG A 180 -7.92 3.77 -21.76
CA ARG A 180 -7.20 3.75 -23.05
C ARG A 180 -8.15 3.80 -24.23
N LYS A 181 -9.13 2.88 -24.29
CA LYS A 181 -10.14 2.83 -25.36
C LYS A 181 -10.92 4.14 -25.48
N ARG A 182 -11.27 4.74 -24.33
CA ARG A 182 -11.98 6.03 -24.29
C ARG A 182 -11.12 7.18 -24.81
N SER A 183 -9.83 7.21 -24.46
CA SER A 183 -8.86 8.20 -24.92
C SER A 183 -8.62 8.11 -26.44
N GLU A 184 -8.42 6.90 -26.97
CA GLU A 184 -8.28 6.64 -28.40
C GLU A 184 -9.52 7.09 -29.19
N LYS A 185 -10.72 6.74 -28.70
CA LYS A 185 -11.98 7.18 -29.31
C LYS A 185 -12.12 8.70 -29.32
N ARG A 186 -11.73 9.41 -28.25
CA ARG A 186 -11.74 10.88 -28.17
C ARG A 186 -10.76 11.50 -29.17
N LYS A 187 -9.52 11.00 -29.26
CA LYS A 187 -8.52 11.45 -30.24
C LYS A 187 -9.05 11.28 -31.67
N ARG A 188 -9.65 10.13 -31.97
CA ARG A 188 -10.25 9.86 -33.29
C ARG A 188 -11.40 10.83 -33.61
N LEU A 189 -12.29 11.10 -32.65
CA LEU A 189 -13.41 12.02 -32.84
C LEU A 189 -12.92 13.47 -33.06
N TYR A 190 -11.92 13.91 -32.30
CA TYR A 190 -11.31 15.24 -32.44
C TYR A 190 -10.67 15.44 -33.82
N LEU A 191 -9.95 14.44 -34.33
CA LEU A 191 -9.38 14.47 -35.67
C LEU A 191 -10.47 14.51 -36.77
N GLN A 192 -11.62 13.89 -36.54
CA GLN A 192 -12.76 13.94 -37.46
C GLN A 192 -13.48 15.30 -37.47
N THR A 193 -13.41 16.07 -36.38
CA THR A 193 -14.01 17.42 -36.29
C THR A 193 -13.12 18.53 -36.84
N LEU A 194 -11.87 18.21 -37.20
CA LEU A 194 -10.89 19.14 -37.79
C LEU A 194 -10.84 19.07 -39.33
N ILE A 195 -11.71 18.27 -39.93
CA ILE A 195 -11.91 18.11 -41.38
C ILE A 195 -13.30 18.66 -41.72
#